data_AF-A0A7V5DLX9-F1
#
_entry.id   AF-A0A7V5DLX9-F1
#
_cell.length_a   1.000
_cell.length_b   1.000
_cell.length_c   1.000
_cell.angle_alpha   90.00
_cell.angle_beta   90.00
_cell.angle_gamma   90.00
#
_symmetry.space_group_name_H-M   'P 1'
#
loop_
_entity.id
_entity.type
_entity.pdbx_description
1 polymer ?
#
loop_
_entity_poly.entity_id
_entity_poly.type
_entity_poly.pdbx_seq_one_letter_code
_entity_poly.pdbx_strand_id
1 'polypeptide(L)' 'VEPGIVFMTFHFAEAAANLLTNPALDPVAKIPEYKVCAVRVQRANGNGHGTSSSGGVV' A
#
# COMPACT_ATOMS: atom_id res chain seq x y z
N VAL A 1 -8.28 -2.27 -13.87
CA VAL A 1 -6.94 -1.64 -13.77
C VAL A 1 -6.07 -2.20 -14.87
N GLU A 2 -5.18 -1.41 -15.45
CA GLU A 2 -4.23 -1.91 -16.46
C GLU A 2 -3.25 -2.92 -15.83
N PRO A 3 -2.67 -3.85 -16.61
CA PRO A 3 -1.66 -4.78 -16.10
C PRO A 3 -0.50 -4.02 -15.43
N GLY A 4 -0.12 -4.44 -14.22
CA GLY A 4 0.89 -3.77 -13.41
C GLY A 4 0.37 -2.65 -12.50
N ILE A 5 -0.91 -2.28 -12.60
CA ILE A 5 -1.56 -1.31 -11.72
C ILE A 5 -2.45 -2.03 -10.72
N VAL A 6 -2.39 -1.61 -9.45
CA VAL A 6 -3.28 -2.08 -8.37
C VAL A 6 -4.12 -0.90 -7.87
N PHE A 7 -5.37 -1.17 -7.51
CA PHE A 7 -6.26 -0.19 -6.91
C PHE A 7 -6.77 -0.71 -5.56
N MET A 8 -6.74 0.15 -4.54
CA MET A 8 -7.27 -0.14 -3.21
C MET A 8 -8.02 1.08 -2.65
N THR A 9 -8.97 0.82 -1.75
CA THR A 9 -9.72 1.89 -1.08
C THR A 9 -9.19 2.15 0.32
N PHE A 10 -9.39 3.35 0.84
CA PHE A 10 -8.92 3.78 2.17
C PHE A 10 -10.06 3.92 3.19
N HIS A 11 -11.25 3.36 2.90
CA HIS A 11 -12.45 3.53 3.72
C HIS A 11 -12.45 2.67 4.99
N PHE A 12 -11.71 1.56 5.00
CA PHE A 12 -11.74 0.57 6.07
C PHE A 12 -10.51 0.74 6.98
N ALA A 13 -10.74 0.96 8.27
CA ALA A 13 -9.66 1.13 9.24
C ALA A 13 -8.89 -0.17 9.47
N GLU A 14 -9.57 -1.31 9.40
CA GLU A 14 -9.02 -2.66 9.58
C GLU A 14 -8.08 -3.06 8.44
N ALA A 15 -8.23 -2.43 7.27
CA ALA A 15 -7.42 -2.64 6.07
C ALA A 15 -6.90 -1.28 5.56
N ALA A 16 -6.21 -0.55 6.42
CA ALA A 16 -5.75 0.81 6.17
C ALA A 16 -4.70 0.89 5.05
N ALA A 17 -5.17 1.12 3.82
CA ALA A 17 -4.35 1.31 2.61
C ALA A 17 -3.21 2.32 2.78
N ASN A 18 -3.44 3.39 3.53
CA ASN A 18 -2.47 4.47 3.74
C ASN A 18 -1.20 4.01 4.45
N LEU A 19 -1.22 2.89 5.19
CA LEU A 19 0.00 2.30 5.76
C LEU A 19 1.00 1.84 4.70
N LEU A 20 0.52 1.57 3.48
CA LEU A 20 1.38 1.20 2.36
C LEU A 20 1.94 2.43 1.63
N THR A 21 1.34 3.61 1.80
CA THR A 21 1.71 4.82 1.03
C THR A 21 3.00 5.47 1.52
N ASN A 22 3.61 6.31 0.67
CA ASN A 22 4.87 6.98 0.97
C ASN A 22 4.66 8.18 1.92
N PRO A 23 5.49 8.37 2.97
CA PRO A 23 5.46 9.58 3.80
C PRO A 23 5.96 10.86 3.09
N ALA A 24 6.38 10.78 1.83
CA ALA A 24 6.81 11.93 1.06
C ALA A 24 5.66 12.93 0.82
N LEU A 25 6.00 14.21 0.95
CA LEU A 25 5.11 15.33 0.66
C LEU A 25 5.64 16.13 -0.52
N ASP A 26 4.73 16.69 -1.31
CA ASP A 26 5.07 17.67 -2.33
C ASP A 26 5.82 18.86 -1.71
N PRO A 27 6.95 19.32 -2.29
CA PRO A 27 7.78 20.35 -1.69
C PRO A 27 7.08 21.71 -1.55
N VAL A 28 6.11 22.02 -2.42
CA VAL A 28 5.42 23.31 -2.48
C VAL A 28 4.08 23.25 -1.74
N ALA A 29 3.20 22.34 -2.16
CA ALA A 29 1.82 22.23 -1.69
C ALA A 29 1.67 21.38 -0.42
N LYS A 30 2.72 20.65 -0.01
CA LYS A 30 2.71 19.74 1.16
C LYS A 30 1.63 18.65 1.10
N ILE A 31 1.18 18.31 -0.10
CA ILE A 31 0.22 17.21 -0.31
C ILE A 31 0.95 15.86 -0.31
N PRO A 32 0.38 14.82 0.32
CA PRO A 32 0.97 13.49 0.34
C PRO A 32 0.78 12.72 -0.97
N GLU A 33 1.72 11.82 -1.23
CA GLU A 33 1.72 10.95 -2.41
C GLU A 33 0.80 9.73 -2.20
N TYR A 34 -0.50 9.90 -2.45
CA TYR A 34 -1.47 8.80 -2.29
C TYR A 34 -1.73 7.95 -3.53
N LYS A 35 -1.36 8.43 -4.73
CA LYS A 35 -1.78 7.80 -6.00
C LYS A 35 -0.74 6.87 -6.59
N VAL A 36 0.48 6.90 -6.08
CA VAL A 36 1.58 6.06 -6.56
C VAL A 36 2.30 5.49 -5.35
N CYS A 37 2.41 4.17 -5.30
CA CYS A 37 3.27 3.47 -4.36
C CYS A 37 3.69 2.12 -4.94
N ALA A 38 4.96 1.76 -4.77
CA ALA A 38 5.44 0.44 -5.14
C ALA A 38 4.98 -0.60 -4.10
N VAL A 39 4.25 -1.60 -4.56
CA VAL A 39 3.71 -2.68 -3.71
C VAL A 39 4.07 -4.04 -4.28
N ARG A 40 4.13 -5.05 -3.42
CA ARG A 40 4.30 -6.46 -3.83
C ARG A 40 3.02 -7.22 -3.50
N VAL A 41 2.35 -7.74 -4.53
CA VAL A 41 1.14 -8.56 -4.35
C VAL A 41 1.53 -10.00 -4.05
N GLN A 42 0.95 -10.61 -3.02
CA GLN A 42 1.14 -12.02 -2.69
C GLN A 42 -0.19 -12.71 -2.39
N ARG A 43 -0.25 -14.03 -2.59
CA ARG A 43 -1.40 -14.80 -2.10
C ARG A 43 -1.35 -14.83 -0.57
N ALA A 44 -2.45 -14.43 0.06
CA ALA A 44 -2.65 -14.70 1.47
C ALA A 44 -2.77 -16.22 1.66
N ASN A 45 -1.75 -16.84 2.26
CA ASN A 45 -1.86 -18.21 2.72
C ASN A 45 -2.86 -18.22 3.88
N GLY A 46 -3.86 -19.10 3.85
CA GLY A 46 -4.92 -19.19 4.87
C GLY A 46 -4.45 -19.47 6.31
N ASN A 47 -3.14 -19.51 6.59
CA ASN A 47 -2.53 -19.64 7.91
C ASN A 47 -1.46 -18.55 8.08
N GLY A 48 -1.81 -17.47 8.80
CA GLY A 48 -1.00 -16.27 8.92
C GLY A 48 0.16 -16.35 9.91
N HIS A 49 1.28 -16.99 9.53
CA HIS A 49 2.58 -16.78 10.18
C HIS A 49 3.69 -16.78 9.12
N GLY A 50 3.97 -15.60 8.56
CA GLY A 50 5.02 -15.39 7.56
C GLY A 50 5.79 -14.10 7.88
N THR A 51 7.02 -14.29 8.33
CA THR A 51 7.95 -13.33 8.92
C THR A 51 8.48 -12.25 7.96
N SER A 52 8.64 -11.03 8.51
CA SER A 52 9.68 -10.03 8.21
C SER A 52 10.14 -9.84 6.76
N SER A 53 9.55 -8.87 6.07
CA SER A 53 10.32 -7.84 5.37
C SER A 53 9.45 -6.59 5.27
N SER A 54 9.99 -5.46 5.69
CA SER A 54 9.37 -4.15 5.80
C SER A 54 9.05 -3.54 4.42
N GLY A 55 8.18 -4.21 3.66
CA GLY A 55 7.62 -3.73 2.42
C GLY A 55 6.13 -4.06 2.42
N GLY A 56 5.30 -3.06 2.14
CA GLY A 56 3.86 -3.23 2.09
C GLY A 56 3.46 -4.35 1.11
N VAL A 57 2.96 -5.46 1.64
CA VAL A 57 2.43 -6.57 0.85
C VAL A 57 0.92 -6.40 0.73
N VAL A 58 0.42 -6.46 -0.50
CA VAL A 58 -1.03 -6.49 -0.82
C VAL A 58 -1.47 -7.93 -1.04
#